data_AF-A0A0A9FV18-F1
#
_entry.id   AF-A0A0A9FV18-F1
#
_cell.length_a   1.000
_cell.length_b   1.000
_cell.length_c   1.000
_cell.angle_alpha   90.00
_cell.angle_beta   90.00
_cell.angle_gamma   90.00
#
_symmetry.space_group_name_H-M   'P 1'
#
loop_
_entity.id
_entity.type
_entity.pdbx_description
1 polymer ?
#
loop_
_entity_poly.entity_id
_entity_poly.type
_entity_poly.pdbx_seq_one_letter_code
_entity_poly.pdbx_strand_id
1 'polypeptide(L)'
;MPASDNMYWFSYDQSGFDIRCARVHVLGFRFHISGGEDNTSMLPAEDDPIEFLGKQLRLGRGDEIFEKTFSNSLHALQVVQFYYWKAPDLALRREQTAIDSGTVYHPIVHHSRGTELPLPCNHALAQTIFGSYNNVKFAFEWSDFALAVAMWEKYSEELKRKLSTFLPYWLSNETIFVVDSSELQIAEPI
;
A
#
# COMPACT_ATOMS: atom_id res chain seq x y z
N MET A 1 9.77 -8.01 -13.68
CA MET A 1 10.40 -6.75 -13.27
C MET A 1 9.32 -5.79 -12.80
N PRO A 2 9.53 -5.03 -11.70
CA PRO A 2 8.66 -3.89 -11.40
C PRO A 2 8.72 -2.86 -12.54
N ALA A 3 7.66 -2.06 -12.69
CA ALA A 3 7.67 -0.93 -13.63
C ALA A 3 8.81 0.04 -13.27
N SER A 4 9.43 0.65 -14.27
CA SER A 4 10.50 1.64 -14.09
C SER A 4 10.00 2.79 -13.20
N ASP A 5 10.85 3.29 -12.29
CA ASP A 5 10.49 4.40 -11.40
C ASP A 5 10.09 5.68 -12.16
N ASN A 6 10.59 5.85 -13.39
CA ASN A 6 10.18 6.94 -14.29
C ASN A 6 8.69 6.92 -14.64
N MET A 7 8.01 5.78 -14.56
CA MET A 7 6.57 5.66 -14.82
C MET A 7 5.72 6.29 -13.73
N TYR A 8 6.29 6.53 -12.54
CA TYR A 8 5.58 7.13 -11.41
C TYR A 8 5.85 8.62 -11.26
N TRP A 9 6.73 9.20 -12.08
CA TRP A 9 7.00 10.63 -12.03
C TRP A 9 5.87 11.44 -12.68
N PHE A 10 5.28 12.35 -11.91
CA PHE A 10 4.34 13.35 -12.40
C PHE A 10 5.06 14.69 -12.52
N SER A 11 5.08 15.27 -13.72
CA SER A 11 5.57 16.62 -13.98
C SER A 11 4.42 17.59 -14.25
N TYR A 12 4.52 18.80 -13.69
CA TYR A 12 3.60 19.91 -13.94
C TYR A 12 4.37 21.23 -13.85
N ASP A 13 4.38 21.95 -14.98
CA ASP A 13 5.20 23.14 -15.20
C ASP A 13 6.68 22.91 -14.83
N GLN A 14 7.21 23.68 -13.87
CA GLN A 14 8.59 23.61 -13.38
C GLN A 14 8.74 22.72 -12.14
N SER A 15 7.74 21.89 -11.85
CA SER A 15 7.71 21.05 -10.65
C SER A 15 7.29 19.61 -10.95
N GLY A 16 7.54 18.70 -10.01
CA GLY A 16 7.08 17.34 -10.11
C GLY A 16 7.19 16.57 -8.80
N PHE A 17 6.67 15.35 -8.79
CA PHE A 17 6.78 14.42 -7.68
C PHE A 17 6.59 12.97 -8.14
N ASP A 18 7.06 12.02 -7.33
CA ASP A 18 6.65 10.64 -7.47
C ASP A 18 5.20 10.46 -6.96
N ILE A 19 4.34 9.89 -7.81
CA ILE A 19 2.90 9.70 -7.54
C ILE A 19 2.68 8.82 -6.32
N ARG A 20 3.54 7.84 -6.06
CA ARG A 20 3.41 6.93 -4.91
C ARG A 20 3.65 7.69 -3.62
N CYS A 21 4.72 8.48 -3.57
CA CYS A 21 5.06 9.35 -2.45
C CYS A 21 3.94 10.35 -2.18
N ALA A 22 3.49 11.04 -3.23
CA ALA A 22 2.43 12.02 -3.12
C ALA A 22 1.13 11.42 -2.58
N ARG A 23 0.71 10.25 -3.08
CA ARG A 23 -0.51 9.58 -2.61
C ARG A 23 -0.41 9.11 -1.18
N VAL A 24 0.70 8.46 -0.79
CA VAL A 24 0.92 8.03 0.59
C VAL A 24 0.91 9.24 1.53
N HIS A 25 1.55 10.34 1.15
CA HIS A 25 1.55 11.58 1.92
C HIS A 25 0.16 12.22 2.06
N VAL A 26 -0.60 12.32 0.97
CA VAL A 26 -1.99 12.83 1.00
C VAL A 26 -2.87 11.99 1.93
N LEU A 27 -2.61 10.68 2.01
CA LEU A 27 -3.29 9.76 2.92
C LEU A 27 -2.77 9.84 4.37
N GLY A 28 -1.83 10.74 4.66
CA GLY A 28 -1.27 11.00 5.99
C GLY A 28 -0.11 10.09 6.38
N PHE A 29 0.45 9.32 5.45
CA PHE A 29 1.55 8.38 5.71
C PHE A 29 2.88 8.91 5.19
N ARG A 30 3.97 8.36 5.72
CA ARG A 30 5.36 8.64 5.32
C ARG A 30 6.12 7.32 5.13
N PHE A 31 7.11 7.32 4.25
CA PHE A 31 7.98 6.16 4.06
C PHE A 31 9.19 6.25 4.98
N HIS A 32 9.50 5.12 5.61
CA HIS A 32 10.69 4.94 6.43
C HIS A 32 11.53 3.80 5.87
N ILE A 33 12.84 3.93 5.95
CA ILE A 33 13.75 2.84 5.58
C ILE A 33 13.61 1.73 6.62
N SER A 34 13.47 0.48 6.16
CA SER A 34 13.54 -0.68 7.05
C SER A 34 15.00 -0.86 7.49
N GLY A 35 15.34 -0.42 8.70
CA GLY A 35 16.67 -0.65 9.26
C GLY A 35 16.91 -2.14 9.50
N GLY A 36 17.90 -2.72 8.84
CA GLY A 36 18.52 -3.97 9.29
C GLY A 36 19.61 -3.67 10.33
N GLU A 37 19.95 -4.65 11.16
CA GLU A 37 20.89 -4.57 12.30
C GLU A 37 22.31 -4.05 12.02
N ASP A 38 22.63 -3.62 10.79
CA ASP A 38 24.01 -3.36 10.36
C ASP A 38 24.24 -2.02 9.63
N ASN A 39 23.35 -1.04 9.72
CA ASN A 39 23.63 0.28 9.16
C ASN A 39 23.50 1.39 10.20
N THR A 40 24.65 1.64 10.83
CA THR A 40 25.02 2.96 11.36
C THR A 40 24.53 4.06 10.45
N SER A 41 23.93 5.06 11.08
CA SER A 41 23.50 6.36 10.56
C SER A 41 23.98 6.77 9.17
N MET A 42 23.03 7.38 8.45
CA MET A 42 23.15 8.10 7.18
C MET A 42 22.74 7.26 5.97
N LEU A 43 21.64 7.68 5.33
CA LEU A 43 21.50 7.58 3.88
C LEU A 43 22.87 7.97 3.29
N PRO A 44 23.55 7.12 2.50
CA PRO A 44 24.75 7.56 1.81
C PRO A 44 24.38 8.83 1.05
N ALA A 45 25.12 9.91 1.26
CA ALA A 45 24.79 11.27 0.82
C ALA A 45 24.63 11.43 -0.71
N GLU A 46 24.82 10.34 -1.47
CA GLU A 46 24.91 10.26 -2.92
C GLU A 46 23.78 9.41 -3.55
N ASP A 47 23.01 8.63 -2.78
CA ASP A 47 21.92 7.82 -3.35
C ASP A 47 20.66 8.69 -3.53
N ASP A 48 20.09 8.69 -4.73
CA ASP A 48 18.80 9.34 -5.01
C ASP A 48 17.72 8.74 -4.09
N PRO A 49 17.04 9.54 -3.24
CA PRO A 49 15.96 9.08 -2.36
C PRO A 49 14.87 8.26 -3.08
N ILE A 50 14.67 8.50 -4.38
CA ILE A 50 13.69 7.77 -5.20
C ILE A 50 14.08 6.30 -5.37
N GLU A 51 15.38 5.95 -5.42
CA GLU A 51 15.82 4.56 -5.57
C GLU A 51 15.41 3.69 -4.38
N PHE A 52 15.26 4.28 -3.20
CA PHE A 52 14.78 3.57 -2.01
C PHE A 52 13.30 3.18 -2.12
N LEU A 53 12.54 3.78 -3.05
CA LEU A 53 11.15 3.40 -3.29
C LEU A 53 11.01 1.98 -3.86
N GLY A 54 12.07 1.43 -4.46
CA GLY A 54 12.14 0.04 -4.90
C GLY A 54 12.60 -0.94 -3.82
N LYS A 55 13.12 -0.46 -2.69
CA LYS A 55 13.67 -1.26 -1.59
C LYS A 55 12.60 -1.55 -0.53
N GLN A 56 12.93 -2.36 0.47
CA GLN A 56 12.03 -2.64 1.59
C GLN A 56 11.83 -1.40 2.49
N LEU A 57 10.57 -1.10 2.79
CA LEU A 57 10.16 0.13 3.49
C LEU A 57 9.19 -0.17 4.62
N ARG A 58 9.08 0.76 5.56
CA ARG A 58 8.03 0.81 6.59
C ARG A 58 7.15 2.04 6.37
N LEU A 59 5.95 2.00 6.92
CA LEU A 59 5.01 3.12 6.90
C LEU A 59 4.97 3.80 8.25
N GLY A 60 5.06 5.12 8.26
CA GLY A 60 4.85 5.95 9.44
C GLY A 60 3.65 6.87 9.27
N ARG A 61 3.08 7.31 10.39
CA ARG A 61 2.03 8.31 10.49
C ARG A 61 2.24 9.10 11.78
N GLY A 62 2.37 10.43 11.67
CA GLY A 62 2.80 11.23 12.82
C GLY A 62 4.18 10.80 13.31
N ASP A 63 4.32 10.58 14.62
CA ASP A 63 5.57 10.14 15.26
C ASP A 63 5.68 8.61 15.39
N GLU A 64 4.79 7.88 14.74
CA GLU A 64 4.62 6.43 14.87
C GLU A 64 5.01 5.71 13.57
N ILE A 65 5.74 4.60 13.68
CA ILE A 65 6.16 3.73 12.57
C ILE A 65 5.59 2.33 12.78
N PHE A 66 4.88 1.83 11.77
CA PHE A 66 4.37 0.47 11.74
C PHE A 66 5.52 -0.55 11.55
N GLU A 67 5.60 -1.56 12.41
CA GLU A 67 6.68 -2.58 12.38
C GLU A 67 6.77 -3.31 11.05
N LYS A 68 5.65 -3.56 10.38
CA LYS A 68 5.64 -4.34 9.15
C LYS A 68 6.51 -3.69 8.07
N THR A 69 7.44 -4.48 7.56
CA THR A 69 8.19 -4.16 6.36
C THR A 69 7.40 -4.54 5.10
N PHE A 70 7.22 -3.57 4.22
CA PHE A 70 6.64 -3.71 2.90
C PHE A 70 7.74 -3.95 1.87
N SER A 71 7.41 -4.67 0.81
CA SER A 71 8.38 -5.06 -0.22
C SER A 71 8.98 -3.86 -0.96
N ASN A 72 8.16 -2.83 -1.18
CA ASN A 72 8.51 -1.57 -1.83
C ASN A 72 7.39 -0.54 -1.63
N SER A 73 7.61 0.68 -2.12
CA SER A 73 6.65 1.79 -2.05
C SER A 73 5.30 1.47 -2.71
N LEU A 74 5.29 0.68 -3.79
CA LEU A 74 4.07 0.30 -4.49
C LEU A 74 3.22 -0.66 -3.65
N HIS A 75 3.84 -1.70 -3.08
CA HIS A 75 3.17 -2.63 -2.18
C HIS A 75 2.59 -1.87 -0.98
N ALA A 76 3.37 -0.98 -0.36
CA ALA A 76 2.89 -0.16 0.75
C ALA A 76 1.69 0.72 0.33
N LEU A 77 1.76 1.40 -0.82
CA LEU A 77 0.65 2.21 -1.33
C LEU A 77 -0.62 1.38 -1.58
N GLN A 78 -0.49 0.18 -2.16
CA GLN A 78 -1.63 -0.71 -2.42
C GLN A 78 -2.35 -1.08 -1.12
N VAL A 79 -1.60 -1.36 -0.05
CA VAL A 79 -2.16 -1.67 1.27
C VAL A 79 -2.85 -0.46 1.88
N VAL A 80 -2.23 0.74 1.80
CA VAL A 80 -2.86 1.98 2.29
C VAL A 80 -4.17 2.28 1.56
N GLN A 81 -4.18 2.14 0.22
CA GLN A 81 -5.40 2.34 -0.57
C GLN A 81 -6.49 1.31 -0.23
N PHE A 82 -6.10 0.05 -0.02
CA PHE A 82 -7.02 -0.99 0.42
C PHE A 82 -7.60 -0.70 1.80
N TYR A 83 -6.78 -0.21 2.75
CA TYR A 83 -7.25 0.22 4.06
C TYR A 83 -8.33 1.29 3.93
N TYR A 84 -8.10 2.36 3.17
CA TYR A 84 -9.11 3.41 2.98
C TYR A 84 -10.36 2.94 2.24
N TRP A 85 -10.23 1.96 1.34
CA TRP A 85 -11.38 1.32 0.72
C TRP A 85 -12.21 0.51 1.73
N LYS A 86 -11.55 -0.20 2.65
CA LYS A 86 -12.21 -1.10 3.62
C LYS A 86 -12.55 -0.47 4.96
N ALA A 87 -12.04 0.72 5.24
CA ALA A 87 -12.24 1.36 6.52
C ALA A 87 -13.72 1.63 6.90
N PRO A 88 -14.66 1.94 5.99
CA PRO A 88 -16.08 1.97 6.35
C PRO A 88 -16.59 0.62 6.88
N ASP A 89 -16.17 -0.49 6.27
CA ASP A 89 -16.52 -1.85 6.72
C ASP A 89 -15.89 -2.16 8.09
N LEU A 90 -14.67 -1.70 8.32
CA LEU A 90 -13.94 -1.88 9.58
C LEU A 90 -14.56 -1.05 10.72
N ALA A 91 -14.93 0.20 10.46
CA ALA A 91 -15.61 1.06 11.42
C ALA A 91 -16.97 0.48 11.84
N LEU A 92 -17.75 -0.01 10.88
CA LEU A 92 -19.03 -0.67 11.17
C LEU A 92 -18.84 -1.92 12.05
N ARG A 93 -17.80 -2.71 11.78
CA ARG A 93 -17.46 -3.88 12.63
C ARG A 93 -17.12 -3.46 14.05
N ARG A 94 -16.33 -2.39 14.23
CA ARG A 94 -15.97 -1.87 15.57
C ARG A 94 -17.21 -1.46 16.37
N GLU A 95 -18.16 -0.76 15.74
CA GLU A 95 -19.40 -0.36 16.41
C GLU A 95 -20.23 -1.57 16.87
N GLN A 96 -20.18 -2.68 16.10
CA GLN A 96 -20.87 -3.93 16.42
C GLN A 96 -20.13 -4.76 17.48
N THR A 97 -18.79 -4.80 17.45
CA THR A 97 -17.97 -5.56 18.40
C THR A 97 -17.64 -4.81 19.69
N ALA A 98 -17.91 -3.52 19.82
CA ALA A 98 -17.77 -2.79 21.08
C ALA A 98 -18.64 -3.39 22.23
N ILE A 99 -19.57 -4.28 21.91
CA ILE A 99 -20.42 -5.03 22.85
C ILE A 99 -19.73 -6.31 23.37
N ASP A 100 -18.77 -6.89 22.63
CA ASP A 100 -18.07 -8.12 23.01
C ASP A 100 -16.56 -7.90 23.04
N SER A 101 -15.98 -8.01 24.24
CA SER A 101 -14.55 -7.83 24.53
C SER A 101 -13.70 -8.92 23.87
N GLY A 102 -13.42 -8.75 22.57
CA GLY A 102 -12.48 -9.55 21.81
C GLY A 102 -11.06 -8.98 21.89
N THR A 103 -10.06 -9.86 21.99
CA THR A 103 -8.63 -9.55 22.07
C THR A 103 -8.23 -8.53 20.99
N VAL A 104 -7.90 -7.30 21.42
CA VAL A 104 -7.45 -6.23 20.53
C VAL A 104 -6.07 -6.61 20.01
N TYR A 105 -5.93 -6.75 18.69
CA TYR A 105 -4.62 -6.89 18.08
C TYR A 105 -3.88 -5.56 18.23
N HIS A 106 -2.84 -5.54 19.06
CA HIS A 106 -1.99 -4.37 19.24
C HIS A 106 -0.86 -4.40 18.22
N PRO A 107 -0.89 -3.54 17.20
CA PRO A 107 0.20 -3.44 16.25
C PRO A 107 1.45 -2.95 16.98
N ILE A 108 2.60 -3.51 16.60
CA ILE A 108 3.88 -3.00 17.10
C ILE A 108 4.18 -1.72 16.33
N VAL A 109 4.31 -0.63 17.07
CA VAL A 109 4.56 0.70 16.57
C VAL A 109 5.78 1.26 17.30
N HIS A 110 6.71 1.86 16.55
CA HIS A 110 7.92 2.49 17.08
C HIS A 110 7.85 3.99 16.94
N HIS A 111 8.52 4.72 17.84
CA HIS A 111 8.71 6.16 17.65
C HIS A 111 9.74 6.45 16.54
N SER A 112 9.44 7.45 15.71
CA SER A 112 10.32 7.84 14.62
C SER A 112 11.67 8.38 15.16
N ARG A 113 12.79 7.82 14.66
CA ARG A 113 14.16 8.25 15.01
C ARG A 113 14.95 8.70 13.78
N GLY A 114 14.35 9.56 12.95
CA GLY A 114 15.03 10.13 11.78
C GLY A 114 15.27 9.16 10.62
N THR A 115 14.44 8.12 10.49
CA THR A 115 14.48 7.14 9.38
C THR A 115 13.54 7.48 8.22
N GLU A 116 12.88 8.64 8.28
CA GLU A 116 12.00 9.12 7.21
C GLU A 116 12.80 9.40 5.95
N LEU A 117 12.28 8.96 4.81
CA LEU A 117 12.89 9.22 3.50
C LEU A 117 12.62 10.66 3.06
N PRO A 118 13.65 11.46 2.75
CA PRO A 118 13.50 12.84 2.29
C PRO A 118 13.11 12.87 0.81
N LEU A 119 11.87 12.47 0.51
CA LEU A 119 11.39 12.32 -0.86
C LEU A 119 10.96 13.67 -1.45
N PRO A 120 11.36 13.98 -2.70
CA PRO A 120 10.91 15.20 -3.38
C PRO A 120 9.40 15.10 -3.64
N CYS A 121 8.62 15.90 -2.92
CA CYS A 121 7.18 15.95 -3.07
C CYS A 121 6.69 17.38 -2.94
N ASN A 122 6.18 17.96 -4.04
CA ASN A 122 5.43 19.21 -3.97
C ASN A 122 4.06 18.92 -3.33
N HIS A 123 3.98 19.02 -2.00
CA HIS A 123 2.78 18.68 -1.24
C HIS A 123 1.55 19.52 -1.62
N ALA A 124 1.73 20.80 -1.96
CA ALA A 124 0.63 21.67 -2.37
C ALA A 124 0.04 21.22 -3.72
N LEU A 125 0.91 20.90 -4.69
CA LEU A 125 0.48 20.35 -5.97
C LEU A 125 -0.16 18.97 -5.79
N ALA A 126 0.44 18.09 -4.97
CA ALA A 126 -0.11 16.77 -4.68
C ALA A 126 -1.51 16.84 -4.07
N GLN A 127 -1.75 17.74 -3.11
CA GLN A 127 -3.08 17.97 -2.53
C GLN A 127 -4.06 18.56 -3.55
N THR A 128 -3.60 19.41 -4.46
CA THR A 128 -4.46 19.95 -5.53
C THR A 128 -4.89 18.86 -6.51
N ILE A 129 -3.97 17.97 -6.89
CA ILE A 129 -4.21 16.90 -7.87
C ILE A 129 -5.01 15.74 -7.26
N PHE A 130 -4.66 15.28 -6.07
CA PHE A 130 -5.28 14.12 -5.43
C PHE A 130 -6.42 14.48 -4.46
N GLY A 131 -6.61 15.77 -4.19
CA GLY A 131 -7.55 16.27 -3.19
C GLY A 131 -7.00 16.19 -1.76
N SER A 132 -7.72 16.82 -0.83
CA SER A 132 -7.46 16.68 0.60
C SER A 132 -8.20 15.47 1.16
N TYR A 133 -7.45 14.55 1.77
CA TYR A 133 -8.01 13.40 2.48
C TYR A 133 -8.54 13.73 3.88
N ASN A 134 -8.57 15.02 4.26
CA ASN A 134 -9.19 15.48 5.51
C ASN A 134 -10.71 15.24 5.56
N ASN A 135 -11.32 14.78 4.46
CA ASN A 135 -12.75 14.45 4.36
C ASN A 135 -13.12 13.02 4.77
N VAL A 136 -12.17 12.23 5.25
CA VAL A 136 -12.47 10.86 5.67
C VAL A 136 -13.09 10.88 7.07
N LYS A 137 -14.39 10.53 7.12
CA LYS A 137 -15.26 10.58 8.32
C LYS A 137 -14.88 9.62 9.46
N PHE A 138 -13.79 8.86 9.35
CA PHE A 138 -13.40 7.87 10.35
C PHE A 138 -12.01 8.17 10.92
N ALA A 139 -11.86 7.93 12.23
CA ALA A 139 -10.59 8.05 12.91
C ALA A 139 -9.64 6.93 12.47
N PHE A 140 -8.39 7.27 12.20
CA PHE A 140 -7.36 6.29 11.90
C PHE A 140 -6.92 5.56 13.18
N GLU A 141 -6.84 4.23 13.13
CA GLU A 141 -6.22 3.43 14.17
C GLU A 141 -5.28 2.38 13.56
N TRP A 142 -4.10 2.21 14.15
CA TRP A 142 -3.14 1.21 13.68
C TRP A 142 -3.66 -0.23 13.78
N SER A 143 -4.57 -0.50 14.71
CA SER A 143 -5.25 -1.80 14.87
C SER A 143 -6.06 -2.16 13.63
N ASP A 144 -6.85 -1.21 13.11
CA ASP A 144 -7.59 -1.39 11.86
C ASP A 144 -6.65 -1.52 10.66
N PHE A 145 -5.56 -0.74 10.65
CA PHE A 145 -4.56 -0.84 9.60
C PHE A 145 -3.92 -2.23 9.56
N ALA A 146 -3.58 -2.81 10.72
CA ALA A 146 -3.07 -4.17 10.81
C ALA A 146 -4.09 -5.22 10.35
N LEU A 147 -5.37 -5.03 10.68
CA LEU A 147 -6.43 -5.89 10.16
C LEU A 147 -6.58 -5.77 8.63
N ALA A 148 -6.49 -4.56 8.10
CA ALA A 148 -6.54 -4.30 6.67
C ALA A 148 -5.36 -4.93 5.93
N VAL A 149 -4.16 -4.95 6.52
CA VAL A 149 -3.01 -5.69 5.99
C VAL A 149 -3.35 -7.17 5.82
N ALA A 150 -3.84 -7.83 6.89
CA ALA A 150 -4.17 -9.25 6.83
C ALA A 150 -5.29 -9.54 5.81
N MET A 151 -6.29 -8.65 5.73
CA MET A 151 -7.35 -8.73 4.72
C MET A 151 -6.81 -8.56 3.31
N TRP A 152 -5.87 -7.64 3.09
CA TRP A 152 -5.23 -7.41 1.79
C TRP A 152 -4.41 -8.62 1.36
N GLU A 153 -3.62 -9.22 2.26
CA GLU A 153 -2.83 -10.42 1.98
C GLU A 153 -3.74 -11.57 1.53
N LYS A 154 -4.80 -11.86 2.31
CA LYS A 154 -5.80 -12.88 1.94
C LYS A 154 -6.47 -12.57 0.60
N TYR A 155 -6.88 -11.32 0.38
CA TYR A 155 -7.50 -10.90 -0.87
C TYR A 155 -6.55 -11.08 -2.07
N SER A 156 -5.29 -10.70 -1.90
CA SER A 156 -4.27 -10.80 -2.95
C SER A 156 -3.96 -12.26 -3.32
N GLU A 157 -3.91 -13.15 -2.33
CA GLU A 157 -3.72 -14.58 -2.53
C GLU A 157 -4.91 -15.21 -3.27
N GLU A 158 -6.13 -14.88 -2.86
CA GLU A 158 -7.34 -15.36 -3.53
C GLU A 158 -7.42 -14.86 -4.98
N LEU A 159 -7.11 -13.58 -5.19
CA LEU A 159 -7.08 -12.98 -6.52
C LEU A 159 -6.02 -13.65 -7.40
N LYS A 160 -4.80 -13.86 -6.87
CA LYS A 160 -3.74 -14.58 -7.58
C LYS A 160 -4.20 -15.97 -7.99
N ARG A 161 -4.83 -16.73 -7.10
CA ARG A 161 -5.37 -18.06 -7.40
C ARG A 161 -6.39 -17.99 -8.54
N LYS A 162 -7.36 -17.07 -8.47
CA LYS A 162 -8.38 -16.88 -9.52
C LYS A 162 -7.74 -16.53 -10.85
N LEU A 163 -6.81 -15.56 -10.88
CA LEU A 163 -6.09 -15.17 -12.09
C LEU A 163 -5.33 -16.35 -12.69
N SER A 164 -4.65 -17.16 -11.89
CA SER A 164 -3.97 -18.36 -12.36
C SER A 164 -4.94 -19.42 -12.93
N THR A 165 -6.15 -19.54 -12.38
CA THR A 165 -7.19 -20.43 -12.91
C THR A 165 -7.76 -19.94 -14.24
N PHE A 166 -7.97 -18.63 -14.40
CA PHE A 166 -8.57 -18.06 -15.61
C PHE A 166 -7.55 -17.84 -16.75
N LEU A 167 -6.26 -17.71 -16.44
CA LEU A 167 -5.25 -17.39 -17.44
C LEU A 167 -5.21 -18.36 -18.64
N PRO A 168 -5.29 -19.70 -18.46
CA PRO A 168 -5.36 -20.62 -19.60
C PRO A 168 -6.60 -20.38 -20.46
N TYR A 169 -7.76 -20.18 -19.83
CA TYR A 169 -9.01 -19.90 -20.55
C TYR A 169 -8.90 -18.60 -21.37
N TRP A 170 -8.34 -17.53 -20.79
CA TRP A 170 -8.16 -16.27 -21.50
C TRP A 170 -7.23 -16.39 -22.70
N LEU A 171 -6.18 -17.20 -22.59
CA LEU A 171 -5.27 -17.47 -23.69
C LEU A 171 -5.95 -18.29 -24.78
N SER A 172 -6.72 -19.32 -24.43
CA SER A 172 -7.42 -20.17 -25.39
C SER A 172 -8.56 -19.46 -26.13
N ASN A 173 -9.24 -18.52 -25.48
CA ASN A 173 -10.42 -17.85 -26.03
C ASN A 173 -10.13 -16.41 -26.50
N GLU A 174 -8.88 -15.96 -26.42
CA GLU A 174 -8.44 -14.60 -26.79
C GLU A 174 -9.27 -13.47 -26.13
N THR A 175 -9.81 -13.73 -24.94
CA THR A 175 -10.69 -12.80 -24.21
C THR A 175 -10.38 -12.81 -22.73
N ILE A 176 -10.43 -11.65 -22.08
CA ILE A 176 -10.29 -11.51 -20.62
C ILE A 176 -11.62 -11.66 -19.88
N PHE A 177 -12.73 -11.77 -20.62
CA PHE A 177 -14.04 -11.97 -20.05
C PHE A 177 -14.25 -13.46 -19.79
N VAL A 178 -14.59 -13.78 -18.54
CA VAL A 178 -15.01 -15.13 -18.18
C VAL A 178 -16.49 -15.25 -18.51
N VAL A 179 -16.82 -16.07 -19.51
CA VAL A 179 -18.18 -16.60 -19.68
C VAL A 179 -18.29 -17.80 -18.74
N ASP A 180 -19.42 -17.92 -18.07
CA ASP A 180 -19.80 -18.84 -16.98
C ASP A 180 -18.76 -19.87 -16.49
N SER A 181 -18.58 -19.97 -15.16
CA SER A 181 -17.69 -20.93 -14.49
C SER A 181 -17.87 -22.41 -14.88
N SER A 182 -19.00 -22.78 -15.48
CA SER A 182 -19.23 -24.10 -16.08
C SER A 182 -18.38 -24.39 -17.33
N GLU A 183 -17.92 -23.36 -18.06
CA GLU A 183 -17.12 -23.53 -19.29
C GLU A 183 -15.64 -23.82 -18.99
N LEU A 184 -15.18 -23.56 -17.76
CA LEU A 184 -13.81 -23.85 -17.31
C LEU A 184 -13.47 -25.34 -17.23
N GLN A 185 -14.46 -26.23 -17.30
CA GLN A 185 -14.25 -27.69 -17.23
C GLN A 185 -13.95 -28.34 -18.60
N ILE A 186 -14.04 -27.59 -19.71
CA ILE A 186 -14.00 -28.16 -21.06
C ILE A 186 -12.59 -28.14 -21.69
N ALA A 187 -11.61 -27.47 -21.07
CA ALA A 187 -10.23 -27.50 -21.55
C ALA A 187 -9.51 -28.79 -21.11
N GLU A 188 -9.80 -29.90 -21.79
CA GLU A 188 -8.92 -31.09 -21.75
C GLU A 188 -7.58 -30.78 -22.44
N PRO A 189 -6.46 -31.33 -21.94
CA PRO A 189 -5.15 -31.14 -22.55
C PRO A 189 -5.06 -31.91 -23.88
N ILE A 190 -4.52 -31.24 -24.90
CA ILE A 190 -4.04 -31.84 -26.16
C ILE A 190 -2.67 -32.47 -25.91
#